data_AF-A0A9W4R7A3-F1
#
_entry.id   AF-A0A9W4R7A3-F1
#
_cell.length_a   1.000
_cell.length_b   1.000
_cell.length_c   1.000
_cell.angle_alpha   90.00
_cell.angle_beta   90.00
_cell.angle_gamma   90.00
#
_symmetry.space_group_name_H-M   'P 1'
#
loop_
_entity.id
_entity.type
_entity.pdbx_description
1 polymer ?
#
loop_
_entity_poly.entity_id
_entity_poly.type
_entity_poly.pdbx_seq_one_letter_code
_entity_poly.pdbx_strand_id
1 'polypeptide(L)' 'MGHGTRYNIDKLVYVETFDEPNQAIAREKVLKTWRRAWKIALIEKENPAWSDLAG' A
#
# COMPACT_ATOMS: atom_id res chain seq x y z
N MET A 1 -3.83 -5.12 33.92
CA MET A 1 -2.78 -5.65 33.00
C MET A 1 -3.10 -5.09 31.62
N GLY A 2 -2.33 -4.13 31.13
CA GLY A 2 -2.65 -3.34 29.94
C GLY A 2 -2.42 -4.11 28.64
N HIS A 3 -3.45 -4.21 27.78
CA HIS A 3 -3.31 -4.65 26.40
C HIS A 3 -2.91 -3.46 25.52
N GLY A 4 -1.63 -3.42 25.16
CA GLY A 4 -1.03 -2.38 24.34
C GLY A 4 -0.42 -2.89 23.03
N THR A 5 -1.01 -3.91 22.40
CA THR A 5 -0.65 -4.32 21.03
C THR A 5 -1.84 -4.10 20.12
N ARG A 6 -2.07 -2.83 19.76
CA ARG A 6 -3.10 -2.47 18.77
C ARG A 6 -2.58 -1.43 17.83
N TYR A 7 -1.54 -1.78 17.11
CA TYR A 7 -1.35 -1.21 15.80
C TYR A 7 -1.38 -2.36 14.82
N ASN A 8 -2.53 -2.51 14.17
CA ASN A 8 -2.77 -3.43 13.07
C ASN A 8 -2.06 -2.88 11.81
N ILE A 9 -0.74 -2.63 11.91
CA ILE A 9 0.06 -1.91 10.90
C ILE A 9 0.31 -2.81 9.68
N ASP A 10 0.18 -4.11 9.82
CA ASP A 10 0.48 -5.09 8.79
C ASP A 10 -0.70 -5.39 7.86
N LYS A 11 -1.63 -4.44 7.65
CA LYS A 11 -2.66 -4.62 6.62
C LYS A 11 -2.08 -4.32 5.24
N LEU A 12 -1.94 -5.36 4.41
CA LEU A 12 -1.54 -5.20 3.03
C LEU A 12 -2.76 -4.78 2.22
N VAL A 13 -2.97 -3.47 2.07
CA VAL A 13 -4.14 -2.95 1.33
C VAL A 13 -3.87 -2.73 -0.16
N TYR A 14 -2.59 -2.76 -0.59
CA TYR A 14 -2.19 -2.50 -1.96
C TYR A 14 -0.88 -3.20 -2.31
N VAL A 15 -0.87 -3.89 -3.45
CA VAL A 15 0.30 -4.53 -4.06
C VAL A 15 0.20 -4.42 -5.57
N GLU A 16 1.31 -4.13 -6.24
CA GLU A 16 1.41 -4.11 -7.70
C GLU A 16 2.49 -5.10 -8.14
N THR A 17 2.18 -5.94 -9.13
CA THR A 17 3.15 -6.82 -9.79
C THR A 17 3.55 -6.22 -11.14
N PHE A 18 4.85 -6.18 -11.41
CA PHE A 18 5.40 -5.70 -12.68
C PHE A 18 6.19 -6.83 -13.35
N ASP A 19 6.07 -6.95 -14.66
CA ASP A 19 6.78 -7.96 -15.46
C ASP A 19 8.27 -7.60 -15.61
N GLU A 20 8.56 -6.30 -15.76
CA GLU A 20 9.93 -5.79 -15.84
C GLU A 20 10.41 -5.14 -14.52
N PRO A 21 11.65 -5.43 -14.09
CA PRO A 21 12.21 -4.83 -12.88
C PRO A 21 12.39 -3.31 -13.01
N ASN A 22 12.66 -2.81 -14.22
CA ASN A 22 12.79 -1.37 -14.47
C ASN A 22 11.47 -0.62 -14.21
N GLN A 23 10.33 -1.24 -14.53
CA GLN A 23 9.02 -0.66 -14.27
C GLN A 23 8.73 -0.59 -12.77
N ALA A 24 9.04 -1.65 -12.02
CA ALA A 24 8.92 -1.66 -10.57
C ALA A 24 9.77 -0.55 -9.92
N ILE A 25 11.02 -0.38 -10.36
CA ILE A 25 11.93 0.64 -9.83
C ILE A 25 11.43 2.06 -10.15
N ALA A 26 11.01 2.31 -11.40
CA ALA A 26 10.46 3.60 -11.80
C ALA A 26 9.19 3.93 -10.98
N ARG A 27 8.33 2.94 -10.78
CA ARG A 27 7.10 3.10 -10.01
C ARG A 27 7.38 3.36 -8.54
N GLU A 28 8.31 2.63 -7.93
CA GLU A 28 8.72 2.84 -6.55
C GLU A 28 9.28 4.25 -6.34
N LYS A 29 10.13 4.75 -7.25
CA LYS A 29 10.67 6.12 -7.20
C LYS A 29 9.57 7.17 -7.23
N VAL A 30 8.56 6.96 -8.08
CA VAL A 30 7.38 7.82 -8.17
C VAL A 30 6.58 7.78 -6.86
N LEU A 31 6.27 6.58 -6.35
CA LEU A 31 5.53 6.37 -5.08
C LEU A 31 6.25 6.95 -3.86
N LYS A 32 7.59 6.92 -3.84
CA LYS A 32 8.42 7.56 -2.80
C LYS A 32 8.25 9.08 -2.77
N THR A 33 8.04 9.70 -3.92
CA THR A 33 7.86 11.15 -4.05
C THR A 33 6.39 11.58 -3.88
N TRP A 34 5.44 10.63 -3.87
CA TRP A 34 4.02 10.92 -3.78
C TRP A 34 3.56 11.41 -2.42
N ARG A 35 2.68 12.41 -2.45
CA ARG A 35 1.95 12.88 -1.28
C ARG A 35 1.02 11.78 -0.78
N ARG A 36 0.79 11.76 0.54
CA ARG A 36 -0.07 10.76 1.20
C ARG A 36 -1.46 10.64 0.55
N ALA A 37 -2.05 11.75 0.09
CA ALA A 37 -3.33 11.76 -0.61
C ALA A 37 -3.34 10.93 -1.90
N TRP A 38 -2.22 10.91 -2.64
CA TRP A 38 -2.13 10.15 -3.89
C TRP A 38 -2.01 8.65 -3.64
N LYS A 39 -1.31 8.26 -2.58
CA LYS A 39 -1.27 6.86 -2.14
C LYS A 39 -2.65 6.38 -1.70
N ILE A 40 -3.38 7.22 -0.96
CA ILE A 40 -4.76 6.93 -0.56
C ILE A 40 -5.66 6.78 -1.79
N ALA A 41 -5.64 7.73 -2.73
CA ALA A 41 -6.45 7.63 -3.95
C ALA A 41 -6.11 6.39 -4.80
N LEU A 42 -4.83 5.98 -4.82
CA LEU A 42 -4.40 4.75 -5.49
C LEU A 42 -4.96 3.50 -4.80
N ILE A 43 -4.85 3.45 -3.47
CA ILE A 43 -5.45 2.38 -2.66
C ILE A 43 -6.96 2.37 -2.85
N GLU A 44 -7.64 3.51 -2.81
CA GLU A 44 -9.09 3.59 -2.99
C GLU A 44 -9.54 3.20 -4.39
N LYS A 45 -8.72 3.45 -5.41
CA LYS A 45 -9.03 3.04 -6.79
C LYS A 45 -8.98 1.53 -6.97
N GLU A 46 -8.01 0.88 -6.35
CA GLU A 46 -7.75 -0.56 -6.52
C GLU A 46 -8.45 -1.41 -5.45
N ASN A 47 -8.58 -0.86 -4.25
CA ASN A 47 -9.17 -1.48 -3.06
C ASN A 47 -9.95 -0.43 -2.24
N PRO A 48 -11.11 0.03 -2.75
CA PRO A 48 -11.95 1.02 -2.06
C PRO A 48 -12.45 0.54 -0.70
N ALA A 49 -12.53 -0.77 -0.50
CA ALA A 49 -12.95 -1.38 0.75
C ALA A 49 -11.82 -1.47 1.80
N TRP A 50 -10.58 -1.10 1.44
CA TRP A 50 -9.40 -1.25 2.30
C TRP A 50 -9.29 -2.66 2.88
N SER A 51 -9.68 -3.65 2.08
CA SER A 51 -9.64 -5.05 2.46
C SER A 51 -8.20 -5.53 2.53
N ASP A 52 -7.90 -6.39 3.50
CA ASP A 52 -6.56 -6.95 3.60
C ASP A 52 -6.33 -7.96 2.48
N LEU A 53 -5.29 -7.75 1.69
CA LEU A 53 -4.88 -8.62 0.58
C LEU A 53 -3.90 -9.72 1.05
N ALA A 54 -3.43 -9.66 2.29
CA ALA A 54 -2.54 -10.65 2.90
C ALA A 54 -3.28 -11.81 3.58
N GLY A 55 -4.63 -11.79 3.56
CA GLY A 55 -5.51 -12.80 4.17
C GLY A 55 -5.53 -14.14 3.46
#